data_AF-A0A0N1GYS8-F1
#
_entry.id   AF-A0A0N1GYS8-F1
#
_cell.length_a   1.000
_cell.length_b   1.000
_cell.length_c   1.000
_cell.angle_alpha   90.00
_cell.angle_beta   90.00
_cell.angle_gamma   90.00
#
_symmetry.space_group_name_H-M   'P 1'
#
loop_
_entity.id
_entity.type
_entity.pdbx_description
1 polymer ?
#
loop_
_entity_poly.entity_id
_entity_poly.type
_entity_poly.pdbx_seq_one_letter_code
_entity_poly.pdbx_strand_id
1 'polypeptide(L)'
;MSFVYRLLKRVMLFAMPPDYDKVPDKEQYMKNNRADGGKPAASFDEVEVVTIPNPPPGPDHYPLKIIYGGLMRMGSLSFAHALARLGFRTHHLLEDGWEVWDDVLRAAEATFPKPGEKPKPFTRKDWDKMLAGYDATTDLAGMFVPQLVAAYPDAKVVVVQRDFEKWWPSMLSEIVEGNFPDSVWKVWAIKVIFGWVVGASAGYAMRRALAGWFRADDLEGIKRNARARYEEHYAWIRENVPKERLLEYRMGDGWEPLAEFLGVEVPQGVPFPRVNDKVEHRKRTTMRLNWLLPQLKRRVLVGLAVPAVVVAISIPLLRVFGLV
;
A
#
# COMPACT_ATOMS: atom_id res chain seq x y z
N MET A 1 17.91 -19.76 21.55
CA MET A 1 17.00 -19.26 20.49
C MET A 1 15.78 -20.19 20.39
N SER A 2 14.56 -19.73 20.72
CA SER A 2 13.40 -20.62 20.95
C SER A 2 12.95 -21.37 19.68
N PHE A 3 12.38 -22.56 19.86
CA PHE A 3 11.80 -23.39 18.77
C PHE A 3 10.79 -22.60 17.92
N VAL A 4 9.97 -21.78 18.58
CA VAL A 4 9.00 -20.86 17.95
C VAL A 4 9.68 -19.87 17.02
N TYR A 5 10.85 -19.32 17.38
CA TYR A 5 11.59 -18.41 16.50
C TYR A 5 12.15 -19.11 15.26
N ARG A 6 12.66 -20.35 15.42
CA ARG A 6 13.14 -21.15 14.29
C ARG A 6 12.00 -21.57 13.34
N LEU A 7 10.83 -21.86 13.90
CA LEU A 7 9.62 -22.19 13.15
C LEU A 7 9.08 -20.97 12.38
N LEU A 8 8.93 -19.82 13.04
CA LEU A 8 8.49 -18.58 12.39
C LEU A 8 9.45 -18.11 11.30
N LYS A 9 10.77 -18.21 11.52
CA LYS A 9 11.79 -17.88 10.51
C LYS A 9 11.72 -18.81 9.30
N ARG A 10 11.50 -20.13 9.50
CA ARG A 10 11.32 -21.10 8.41
C ARG A 10 10.02 -20.88 7.63
N VAL A 11 8.93 -20.57 8.32
CA VAL A 11 7.63 -20.28 7.69
C VAL A 11 7.68 -18.97 6.89
N MET A 12 8.40 -17.95 7.37
CA MET A 12 8.58 -16.68 6.65
C MET A 12 9.53 -16.77 5.45
N LEU A 13 10.60 -17.57 5.53
CA LEU A 13 11.45 -17.87 4.36
C LEU A 13 10.64 -18.55 3.23
N PHE A 14 9.59 -19.28 3.59
CA PHE A 14 8.66 -19.92 2.65
C PHE A 14 7.66 -18.96 1.98
N ALA A 15 7.48 -17.76 2.54
CA ALA A 15 6.59 -16.72 2.01
C ALA A 15 7.30 -15.72 1.08
N MET A 16 8.62 -15.83 0.92
CA MET A 16 9.36 -15.18 -0.16
C MET A 16 9.18 -15.95 -1.47
N PRO A 17 9.32 -15.31 -2.65
CA PRO A 17 9.06 -15.95 -3.94
C PRO A 17 9.82 -17.28 -4.08
N PRO A 18 9.19 -18.32 -4.66
CA PRO A 18 9.71 -19.70 -4.69
C PRO A 18 11.02 -19.91 -5.47
N ASP A 19 11.58 -18.87 -6.08
CA ASP A 19 12.71 -19.00 -7.00
C ASP A 19 14.08 -18.60 -6.43
N TYR A 20 14.17 -18.03 -5.22
CA TYR A 20 15.49 -17.66 -4.67
C TYR A 20 16.45 -18.85 -4.55
N ASP A 21 15.92 -20.02 -4.22
CA ASP A 21 16.69 -21.26 -4.08
C ASP A 21 16.88 -22.01 -5.41
N LYS A 22 16.14 -21.64 -6.47
CA LYS A 22 16.20 -22.27 -7.81
C LYS A 22 17.01 -21.50 -8.84
N VAL A 23 17.51 -20.31 -8.49
CA VAL A 23 18.42 -19.55 -9.33
C VAL A 23 19.74 -20.35 -9.49
N PRO A 24 20.05 -20.86 -10.70
CA PRO A 24 21.21 -21.74 -10.91
C PRO A 24 22.52 -20.99 -10.70
N ASP A 25 22.52 -19.70 -11.04
CA ASP A 25 23.66 -18.79 -10.89
C ASP A 25 23.22 -17.58 -10.07
N LYS A 26 23.34 -17.74 -8.75
CA LYS A 26 23.00 -16.71 -7.77
C LYS A 26 23.87 -15.46 -7.96
N GLU A 27 25.05 -15.59 -8.54
CA GLU A 27 25.96 -14.49 -8.80
C GLU A 27 25.52 -13.67 -10.02
N GLN A 28 25.10 -14.33 -11.10
CA GLN A 28 24.50 -13.71 -12.29
C GLN A 28 23.18 -13.00 -11.96
N TYR A 29 22.30 -13.63 -11.17
CA TYR A 29 21.04 -13.02 -10.73
C TYR A 29 21.26 -11.76 -9.89
N MET A 30 22.27 -11.77 -9.02
CA MET A 30 22.65 -10.60 -8.24
C MET A 30 23.33 -9.54 -9.09
N LYS A 31 24.11 -9.89 -10.12
CA LYS A 31 24.67 -8.94 -11.11
C LYS A 31 23.57 -8.24 -11.92
N ASN A 32 22.56 -8.98 -12.38
CA ASN A 32 21.46 -8.46 -13.19
C ASN A 32 20.45 -7.60 -12.39
N ASN A 33 20.47 -7.70 -11.06
CA ASN A 33 19.59 -6.95 -10.16
C ASN A 33 20.36 -5.96 -9.26
N ARG A 34 21.62 -5.64 -9.61
CA ARG A 34 22.32 -4.48 -9.03
C ARG A 34 21.68 -3.23 -9.60
N ALA A 35 21.33 -2.28 -8.73
CA ALA A 35 21.08 -0.91 -9.15
C ALA A 35 22.28 -0.45 -9.99
N ASP A 36 22.02 0.24 -11.10
CA ASP A 36 23.05 0.80 -11.98
C ASP A 36 24.18 1.43 -11.12
N GLY A 37 25.42 0.95 -11.30
CA GLY A 37 26.59 1.49 -10.61
C GLY A 37 27.31 0.56 -9.63
N GLY A 38 27.01 -0.75 -9.57
CA GLY A 38 27.92 -1.74 -8.98
C GLY A 38 28.12 -1.66 -7.46
N LYS A 39 27.29 -0.91 -6.72
CA LYS A 39 27.35 -0.91 -5.25
C LYS A 39 26.79 -2.23 -4.68
N PRO A 40 27.42 -2.83 -3.66
CA PRO A 40 26.88 -4.00 -2.98
C PRO A 40 25.52 -3.64 -2.36
N ALA A 41 24.60 -4.61 -2.32
CA ALA A 41 23.34 -4.45 -1.61
C ALA A 41 23.65 -4.09 -0.14
N ALA A 42 23.30 -2.88 0.27
CA ALA A 42 23.52 -2.38 1.64
C ALA A 42 23.06 -3.41 2.67
N SER A 43 23.85 -3.53 3.75
CA SER A 43 23.57 -4.43 4.87
C SER A 43 22.19 -4.11 5.47
N PHE A 44 21.55 -5.09 6.11
CA PHE A 44 20.19 -4.94 6.64
C PHE A 44 20.06 -3.81 7.67
N ASP A 45 21.17 -3.35 8.25
CA ASP A 45 21.22 -2.31 9.27
C ASP A 45 21.42 -0.89 8.69
N GLU A 46 21.65 -0.74 7.37
CA GLU A 46 21.96 0.53 6.70
C GLU A 46 20.81 1.11 5.87
N VAL A 47 19.62 0.53 5.92
CA VAL A 47 18.48 1.03 5.13
C VAL A 47 17.77 2.12 5.92
N GLU A 48 18.08 3.37 5.62
CA GLU A 48 17.22 4.50 5.98
C GLU A 48 15.79 4.19 5.51
N VAL A 49 14.83 4.19 6.43
CA VAL A 49 13.42 4.20 6.06
C VAL A 49 13.18 5.54 5.38
N VAL A 50 13.14 5.53 4.06
CA VAL A 50 12.86 6.70 3.23
C VAL A 50 11.41 7.13 3.50
N THR A 51 11.25 7.97 4.52
CA THR A 51 9.97 8.60 4.88
C THR A 51 9.68 9.72 3.90
N ILE A 52 8.41 9.91 3.57
CA ILE A 52 8.00 11.05 2.76
C ILE A 52 8.33 12.30 3.57
N PRO A 53 9.10 13.27 3.04
CA PRO A 53 9.51 14.46 3.76
C PRO A 53 8.36 15.47 3.82
N ASN A 54 7.25 15.04 4.40
CA ASN A 54 6.02 15.82 4.47
C ASN A 54 6.25 17.09 5.30
N PRO A 55 5.87 18.28 4.80
CA PRO A 55 5.88 19.51 5.60
C PRO A 55 4.98 19.34 6.83
N PRO A 56 5.16 20.12 7.91
CA PRO A 56 4.28 20.04 9.07
C PRO A 56 2.81 20.27 8.68
N PRO A 57 1.85 19.64 9.37
CA PRO A 57 0.44 19.91 9.13
C PRO A 57 0.15 21.40 9.45
N GLY A 58 -0.20 22.16 8.43
CA GLY A 58 -0.67 23.53 8.53
C GLY A 58 -2.12 23.62 9.01
N PRO A 59 -2.60 24.83 9.31
CA PRO A 59 -3.95 25.07 9.83
C PRO A 59 -5.07 24.79 8.80
N ASP A 60 -4.77 24.84 7.49
CA ASP A 60 -5.77 24.88 6.40
C ASP A 60 -5.61 23.74 5.38
N HIS A 61 -5.47 22.49 5.82
CA HIS A 61 -5.29 21.32 4.93
C HIS A 61 -6.59 20.80 4.29
N TYR A 62 -7.58 21.67 4.12
CA TYR A 62 -8.83 21.38 3.43
C TYR A 62 -9.16 22.49 2.45
N PRO A 63 -9.70 22.17 1.26
CA PRO A 63 -9.94 20.83 0.69
C PRO A 63 -8.68 20.19 0.06
N LEU A 64 -8.73 18.89 -0.26
CA LEU A 64 -7.68 18.19 -1.03
C LEU A 64 -7.41 18.94 -2.34
N LYS A 65 -6.14 19.23 -2.63
CA LYS A 65 -5.70 20.07 -3.75
C LYS A 65 -5.25 19.26 -4.95
N ILE A 66 -4.66 18.08 -4.73
CA ILE A 66 -4.00 17.29 -5.78
C ILE A 66 -4.41 15.81 -5.70
N ILE A 67 -4.93 15.29 -6.79
CA ILE A 67 -5.24 13.87 -6.98
C ILE A 67 -4.21 13.28 -7.94
N TYR A 68 -3.45 12.29 -7.47
CA TYR A 68 -2.64 11.45 -8.35
C TYR A 68 -3.53 10.45 -9.09
N GLY A 69 -3.64 10.63 -10.41
CA GLY A 69 -4.42 9.77 -11.30
C GLY A 69 -3.75 8.45 -11.66
N GLY A 70 -2.48 8.26 -11.29
CA GLY A 70 -1.74 7.03 -11.54
C GLY A 70 -2.12 5.90 -10.59
N LEU A 71 -2.01 4.66 -11.05
CA LEU A 71 -2.21 3.48 -10.21
C LEU A 71 -0.98 3.19 -9.33
N MET A 72 -1.12 2.32 -8.33
CA MET A 72 0.01 1.76 -7.60
C MET A 72 1.08 1.23 -8.58
N ARG A 73 2.35 1.30 -8.18
CA ARG A 73 3.52 0.86 -8.98
C ARG A 73 3.81 1.73 -10.22
N MET A 74 3.24 2.93 -10.32
CA MET A 74 3.54 3.94 -11.35
C MET A 74 4.58 4.99 -10.95
N GLY A 75 5.36 4.72 -9.90
CA GLY A 75 6.25 5.75 -9.31
C GLY A 75 5.54 6.64 -8.29
N SER A 76 4.41 6.18 -7.73
CA SER A 76 3.61 6.88 -6.73
C SER A 76 4.43 7.41 -5.56
N LEU A 77 5.41 6.66 -5.05
CA LEU A 77 6.25 7.11 -3.94
C LEU A 77 7.21 8.24 -4.35
N SER A 78 7.89 8.12 -5.51
CA SER A 78 8.70 9.22 -6.05
C SER A 78 7.90 10.48 -6.25
N PHE A 79 6.67 10.32 -6.76
CA PHE A 79 5.76 11.44 -6.95
C PHE A 79 5.33 12.06 -5.61
N ALA A 80 5.04 11.24 -4.60
CA ALA A 80 4.76 11.74 -3.25
C ALA A 80 5.91 12.53 -2.64
N HIS A 81 7.15 12.05 -2.83
CA HIS A 81 8.36 12.77 -2.43
C HIS A 81 8.57 14.09 -3.20
N ALA A 82 8.12 14.15 -4.45
CA ALA A 82 8.19 15.35 -5.28
C ALA A 82 7.19 16.39 -4.77
N LEU A 83 5.93 15.98 -4.57
CA LEU A 83 4.89 16.84 -4.02
C LEU A 83 5.25 17.38 -2.63
N ALA A 84 5.80 16.54 -1.76
CA ALA A 84 6.28 16.96 -0.44
C ALA A 84 7.37 18.04 -0.53
N ARG A 85 8.30 17.93 -1.48
CA ARG A 85 9.33 18.96 -1.74
C ARG A 85 8.77 20.25 -2.32
N LEU A 86 7.64 20.17 -3.02
CA LEU A 86 6.88 21.34 -3.49
C LEU A 86 5.98 21.94 -2.39
N GLY A 87 6.06 21.44 -1.15
CA GLY A 87 5.31 21.95 -0.02
C GLY A 87 3.91 21.35 0.14
N PHE A 88 3.56 20.32 -0.64
CA PHE A 88 2.27 19.63 -0.52
C PHE A 88 2.40 18.40 0.36
N ARG A 89 1.72 18.40 1.50
CA ARG A 89 1.67 17.24 2.38
C ARG A 89 0.92 16.12 1.68
N THR A 90 1.58 15.00 1.44
CA THR A 90 1.08 13.95 0.54
C THR A 90 0.83 12.66 1.29
N HIS A 91 -0.39 12.14 1.12
CA HIS A 91 -0.81 10.84 1.61
C HIS A 91 -0.35 9.75 0.63
N HIS A 92 0.37 8.76 1.13
CA HIS A 92 0.77 7.54 0.44
C HIS A 92 0.37 6.35 1.31
N LEU A 93 -0.73 5.72 0.94
CA LEU A 93 -1.50 4.84 1.84
C LEU A 93 -0.70 3.67 2.43
N LEU A 94 0.29 3.16 1.69
CA LEU A 94 1.16 2.08 2.19
C LEU A 94 2.20 2.55 3.20
N GLU A 95 2.43 3.85 3.32
CA GLU A 95 3.44 4.47 4.18
C GLU A 95 2.83 5.18 5.40
N ASP A 96 1.59 5.69 5.31
CA ASP A 96 0.95 6.55 6.32
C ASP A 96 0.16 5.83 7.44
N GLY A 97 0.61 4.63 7.83
CA GLY A 97 0.11 3.96 9.04
C GLY A 97 -1.11 3.04 8.85
N TRP A 98 -1.57 2.43 9.96
CA TRP A 98 -2.58 1.35 9.94
C TRP A 98 -4.01 1.83 10.19
N GLU A 99 -4.20 3.10 10.53
CA GLU A 99 -5.48 3.65 10.99
C GLU A 99 -6.45 3.94 9.83
N VAL A 100 -5.92 4.07 8.61
CA VAL A 100 -6.70 4.41 7.40
C VAL A 100 -7.44 3.22 6.78
N TRP A 101 -7.07 1.98 7.14
CA TRP A 101 -7.55 0.78 6.42
C TRP A 101 -9.04 0.50 6.58
N ASP A 102 -9.65 0.88 7.70
CA ASP A 102 -11.09 0.77 7.89
C ASP A 102 -11.85 1.76 6.97
N ASP A 103 -11.30 2.96 6.78
CA ASP A 103 -11.86 3.96 5.87
C ASP A 103 -11.67 3.54 4.40
N VAL A 104 -10.51 2.94 4.05
CA VAL A 104 -10.29 2.30 2.74
C VAL A 104 -11.29 1.19 2.47
N LEU A 105 -11.57 0.36 3.48
CA LEU A 105 -12.56 -0.71 3.33
C LEU A 105 -13.94 -0.13 3.02
N ARG A 106 -14.39 0.85 3.81
CA ARG A 106 -15.68 1.52 3.59
C ARG A 106 -15.73 2.16 2.19
N ALA A 107 -14.65 2.80 1.75
CA ALA A 107 -14.56 3.37 0.40
C ALA A 107 -14.64 2.29 -0.68
N ALA A 108 -13.97 1.14 -0.51
CA ALA A 108 -14.01 0.02 -1.43
C ALA A 108 -15.40 -0.64 -1.51
N GLU A 109 -16.07 -0.83 -0.37
CA GLU A 109 -17.45 -1.34 -0.31
C GLU A 109 -18.43 -0.39 -0.98
N ALA A 110 -18.29 0.92 -0.74
CA ALA A 110 -19.11 1.95 -1.36
C ALA A 110 -18.92 2.02 -2.88
N THR A 111 -17.68 1.90 -3.34
CA THR A 111 -17.30 2.08 -4.75
C THR A 111 -17.56 0.82 -5.58
N PHE A 112 -17.35 -0.36 -5.00
CA PHE A 112 -17.39 -1.63 -5.71
C PHE A 112 -18.35 -2.63 -5.06
N PRO A 113 -19.65 -2.33 -4.90
CA PRO A 113 -20.59 -3.21 -4.20
C PRO A 113 -20.69 -4.60 -4.85
N LYS A 114 -20.78 -5.66 -4.04
CA LYS A 114 -21.06 -7.01 -4.56
C LYS A 114 -22.55 -7.17 -4.88
N PRO A 115 -22.93 -8.15 -5.72
CA PRO A 115 -24.33 -8.45 -5.98
C PRO A 115 -25.12 -8.65 -4.68
N GLY A 116 -26.22 -7.91 -4.54
CA GLY A 116 -27.10 -7.95 -3.37
C GLY A 116 -26.67 -7.05 -2.20
N GLU A 117 -25.48 -6.44 -2.23
CA GLU A 117 -25.08 -5.45 -1.23
C GLU A 117 -25.79 -4.11 -1.48
N LYS A 118 -26.22 -3.47 -0.38
CA LYS A 118 -26.69 -2.07 -0.38
C LYS A 118 -25.58 -1.22 0.24
N PRO A 119 -24.60 -0.75 -0.54
CA PRO A 119 -23.47 -0.02 0.00
C PRO A 119 -23.93 1.27 0.67
N LYS A 120 -23.30 1.61 1.81
CA LYS A 120 -23.39 2.97 2.34
C LYS A 120 -22.50 3.87 1.48
N PRO A 121 -22.99 5.04 1.03
CA PRO A 121 -22.15 5.97 0.28
C PRO A 121 -20.92 6.40 1.10
N PHE A 122 -19.76 6.47 0.45
CA PHE A 122 -18.57 7.08 1.02
C PHE A 122 -18.51 8.53 0.53
N THR A 123 -18.87 9.45 1.42
CA THR A 123 -19.16 10.84 1.07
C THR A 123 -17.91 11.71 1.09
N ARG A 124 -18.02 12.94 0.60
CA ARG A 124 -16.97 13.95 0.74
C ARG A 124 -16.48 14.11 2.20
N LYS A 125 -17.39 14.07 3.17
CA LYS A 125 -17.05 14.15 4.60
C LYS A 125 -16.18 12.98 5.07
N ASP A 126 -16.42 11.77 4.51
CA ASP A 126 -15.61 10.60 4.81
C ASP A 126 -14.21 10.72 4.20
N TRP A 127 -14.11 11.23 2.97
CA TRP A 127 -12.82 11.53 2.34
C TRP A 127 -12.05 12.60 3.12
N ASP A 128 -12.72 13.67 3.56
CA ASP A 128 -12.10 14.73 4.36
C ASP A 128 -11.53 14.15 5.66
N LYS A 129 -12.30 13.32 6.38
CA LYS A 129 -11.79 12.64 7.57
C LYS A 129 -10.58 11.76 7.27
N MET A 130 -10.66 10.96 6.21
CA MET A 130 -9.61 10.00 5.85
C MET A 130 -8.31 10.69 5.41
N LEU A 131 -8.43 11.83 4.74
CA LEU A 131 -7.31 12.60 4.16
C LEU A 131 -6.98 13.85 4.97
N ALA A 132 -7.42 13.90 6.22
CA ALA A 132 -7.22 15.01 7.12
C ALA A 132 -5.73 15.37 7.23
N GLY A 133 -5.39 16.64 6.96
CA GLY A 133 -4.01 17.08 7.05
C GLY A 133 -3.16 16.77 5.81
N TYR A 134 -3.74 16.32 4.70
CA TYR A 134 -3.02 16.08 3.45
C TYR A 134 -3.57 16.96 2.31
N ASP A 135 -2.66 17.58 1.56
CA ASP A 135 -2.96 18.36 0.37
C ASP A 135 -3.13 17.48 -0.87
N ALA A 136 -2.48 16.32 -0.87
CA ALA A 136 -2.39 15.44 -2.03
C ALA A 136 -2.55 13.96 -1.66
N THR A 137 -3.07 13.17 -2.59
CA THR A 137 -3.12 11.70 -2.47
C THR A 137 -2.31 11.02 -3.57
N THR A 138 -1.69 9.90 -3.23
CA THR A 138 -1.00 8.99 -4.16
C THR A 138 -1.35 7.53 -3.89
N ASP A 139 -0.80 6.62 -4.70
CA ASP A 139 -0.81 5.19 -4.45
C ASP A 139 -2.21 4.54 -4.54
N LEU A 140 -2.69 3.83 -3.52
CA LEU A 140 -4.00 3.16 -3.52
C LEU A 140 -5.17 4.11 -3.85
N ALA A 141 -5.05 5.39 -3.50
CA ALA A 141 -6.03 6.42 -3.86
C ALA A 141 -6.29 6.50 -5.37
N GLY A 142 -5.31 6.13 -6.20
CA GLY A 142 -5.43 6.06 -7.65
C GLY A 142 -6.54 5.11 -8.14
N MET A 143 -6.98 4.16 -7.32
CA MET A 143 -8.11 3.27 -7.66
C MET A 143 -9.48 3.91 -7.44
N PHE A 144 -9.52 5.07 -6.78
CA PHE A 144 -10.73 5.82 -6.41
C PHE A 144 -10.80 7.17 -7.11
N VAL A 145 -10.05 7.39 -8.19
CA VAL A 145 -9.99 8.67 -8.90
C VAL A 145 -11.37 9.20 -9.27
N PRO A 146 -12.34 8.39 -9.78
CA PRO A 146 -13.67 8.91 -10.05
C PRO A 146 -14.38 9.47 -8.82
N GLN A 147 -14.25 8.79 -7.68
CA GLN A 147 -14.87 9.20 -6.42
C GLN A 147 -14.19 10.45 -5.86
N LEU A 148 -12.86 10.52 -5.93
CA LEU A 148 -12.07 11.67 -5.50
C LEU A 148 -12.35 12.89 -6.39
N VAL A 149 -12.42 12.73 -7.71
CA VAL A 149 -12.77 13.81 -8.63
C VAL A 149 -14.18 14.34 -8.37
N ALA A 150 -15.15 13.46 -8.12
CA ALA A 150 -16.50 13.88 -7.77
C ALA A 150 -16.56 14.60 -6.41
N ALA A 151 -15.77 14.14 -5.44
CA ALA A 151 -15.72 14.73 -4.10
C ALA A 151 -14.98 16.09 -4.09
N TYR A 152 -13.93 16.25 -4.90
CA TYR A 152 -13.05 17.41 -4.94
C TYR A 152 -12.99 18.00 -6.36
N PRO A 153 -14.03 18.75 -6.80
CA PRO A 153 -14.12 19.24 -8.18
C PRO A 153 -13.01 20.25 -8.54
N ASP A 154 -12.50 20.99 -7.55
CA ASP A 154 -11.44 21.98 -7.72
C ASP A 154 -10.03 21.39 -7.66
N ALA A 155 -9.90 20.11 -7.30
CA ALA A 155 -8.60 19.47 -7.18
C ALA A 155 -7.99 19.25 -8.57
N LYS A 156 -6.70 19.57 -8.68
CA LYS A 156 -5.88 19.26 -9.85
C LYS A 156 -5.61 17.76 -9.91
N VAL A 157 -5.66 17.18 -11.09
CA VAL A 157 -5.41 15.75 -11.33
C VAL A 157 -4.11 15.60 -12.12
N VAL A 158 -3.17 14.83 -11.59
CA VAL A 158 -1.92 14.50 -12.30
C VAL A 158 -1.90 13.03 -12.68
N VAL A 159 -1.96 12.74 -13.97
CA VAL A 159 -1.89 11.40 -14.53
C VAL A 159 -0.44 11.02 -14.75
N VAL A 160 0.02 10.03 -14.00
CA VAL A 160 1.32 9.38 -14.22
C VAL A 160 1.08 7.98 -14.72
N GLN A 161 1.37 7.77 -16.00
CA GLN A 161 1.10 6.52 -16.71
C GLN A 161 2.39 5.94 -17.30
N ARG A 162 2.65 4.67 -17.03
CA ARG A 162 3.69 3.86 -17.71
C ARG A 162 3.01 2.84 -18.61
N ASP A 163 3.69 2.40 -19.67
CA ASP A 163 3.25 1.30 -20.54
C ASP A 163 2.73 0.10 -19.73
N PHE A 164 1.58 -0.44 -20.14
CA PHE A 164 0.97 -1.59 -19.46
C PHE A 164 1.96 -2.75 -19.28
N GLU A 165 2.74 -3.07 -20.33
CA GLU A 165 3.71 -4.18 -20.32
C GLU A 165 4.84 -3.99 -19.29
N LYS A 166 5.12 -2.74 -18.88
CA LYS A 166 6.11 -2.43 -17.83
C LYS A 166 5.47 -2.36 -16.45
N TRP A 167 4.22 -1.91 -16.38
CA TRP A 167 3.49 -1.76 -15.13
C TRP A 167 2.95 -3.09 -14.61
N TRP A 168 2.27 -3.86 -15.47
CA TRP A 168 1.52 -5.04 -15.06
C TRP A 168 2.38 -6.09 -14.35
N PRO A 169 3.57 -6.47 -14.85
CA PRO A 169 4.43 -7.41 -14.11
C PRO A 169 4.80 -6.91 -12.70
N SER A 170 4.97 -5.59 -12.53
CA SER A 170 5.28 -4.97 -11.22
C SER A 170 4.06 -4.95 -10.29
N MET A 171 2.88 -4.65 -10.84
CA MET A 171 1.61 -4.68 -10.09
C MET A 171 1.26 -6.11 -9.66
N LEU A 172 1.41 -7.07 -10.57
CA LEU A 172 1.10 -8.46 -10.34
C LEU A 172 1.97 -9.04 -9.21
N SER A 173 3.30 -8.94 -9.34
CA SER A 173 4.24 -9.58 -8.40
C SER A 173 4.30 -8.90 -7.03
N GLU A 174 4.19 -7.57 -6.98
CA GLU A 174 4.39 -6.83 -5.71
C GLU A 174 3.10 -6.64 -4.92
N ILE A 175 1.93 -6.63 -5.59
CA ILE A 175 0.64 -6.32 -4.95
C ILE A 175 -0.36 -7.45 -5.12
N VAL A 176 -0.67 -7.87 -6.34
CA VAL A 176 -1.81 -8.77 -6.60
C VAL A 176 -1.56 -10.17 -6.03
N GLU A 177 -0.44 -10.81 -6.34
CA GLU A 177 -0.17 -12.21 -5.92
C GLU A 177 -0.17 -12.38 -4.40
N GLY A 178 0.32 -11.38 -3.66
CA GLY A 178 0.30 -11.39 -2.20
C GLY A 178 -1.12 -11.30 -1.60
N ASN A 179 -2.05 -10.65 -2.30
CA ASN A 179 -3.44 -10.46 -1.84
C ASN A 179 -4.40 -11.56 -2.36
N PHE A 180 -4.00 -12.28 -3.41
CA PHE A 180 -4.74 -13.38 -4.00
C PHE A 180 -3.89 -14.66 -4.06
N PRO A 181 -3.48 -15.20 -2.89
CA PRO A 181 -2.69 -16.42 -2.85
C PRO A 181 -3.45 -17.59 -3.48
N ASP A 182 -2.73 -18.33 -4.32
CA ASP A 182 -3.15 -19.55 -5.03
C ASP A 182 -3.19 -20.80 -4.16
N SER A 183 -2.67 -20.72 -2.93
CA SER A 183 -2.52 -21.86 -2.03
C SER A 183 -3.26 -21.67 -0.71
N VAL A 184 -4.07 -22.67 -0.33
CA VAL A 184 -4.78 -22.74 0.96
C VAL A 184 -3.83 -22.60 2.15
N TRP A 185 -2.58 -23.06 2.02
CA TRP A 185 -1.55 -22.92 3.05
C TRP A 185 -1.02 -21.50 3.18
N LYS A 186 -0.87 -20.78 2.05
CA LYS A 186 -0.53 -19.35 2.05
C LYS A 186 -1.68 -18.51 2.63
N VAL A 187 -2.93 -18.84 2.28
CA VAL A 187 -4.14 -18.22 2.88
C VAL A 187 -4.17 -18.43 4.40
N TRP A 188 -3.92 -19.66 4.86
CA TRP A 188 -3.88 -19.98 6.29
C TRP A 188 -2.74 -19.24 7.00
N ALA A 189 -1.53 -19.21 6.44
CA ALA A 189 -0.39 -18.48 7.00
C ALA A 189 -0.66 -16.97 7.10
N ILE A 190 -1.26 -16.36 6.07
CA ILE A 190 -1.66 -14.95 6.09
C ILE A 190 -2.74 -14.72 7.18
N LYS A 191 -3.78 -15.55 7.24
CA LYS A 191 -4.85 -15.39 8.25
C LYS A 191 -4.35 -15.58 9.69
N VAL A 192 -3.50 -16.56 9.94
CA VAL A 192 -3.01 -16.88 11.30
C VAL A 192 -1.91 -15.91 11.74
N ILE A 193 -1.01 -15.49 10.83
CA ILE A 193 0.15 -14.66 11.18
C ILE A 193 -0.17 -13.15 11.05
N PHE A 194 -0.90 -12.72 10.02
CA PHE A 194 -1.27 -11.30 9.84
C PHE A 194 -2.60 -10.95 10.49
N GLY A 195 -3.59 -11.86 10.48
CA GLY A 195 -4.92 -11.60 11.05
C GLY A 195 -4.91 -11.33 12.56
N TRP A 196 -3.98 -11.93 13.31
CA TRP A 196 -3.83 -11.73 14.75
C TRP A 196 -3.09 -10.43 15.14
N VAL A 197 -2.57 -9.70 14.17
CA VAL A 197 -1.40 -8.83 14.36
C VAL A 197 -1.58 -7.46 13.75
N VAL A 198 -1.99 -7.45 12.48
CA VAL A 198 -2.03 -6.27 11.62
C VAL A 198 -3.44 -5.67 11.59
N GLY A 199 -4.40 -6.36 12.21
CA GLY A 199 -5.82 -6.12 11.99
C GLY A 199 -6.23 -6.76 10.68
N ALA A 200 -7.25 -7.61 10.72
CA ALA A 200 -7.81 -8.26 9.54
C ALA A 200 -8.30 -7.25 8.47
N SER A 201 -8.46 -5.97 8.82
CA SER A 201 -9.02 -4.94 7.95
C SER A 201 -8.10 -4.51 6.82
N ALA A 202 -6.78 -4.38 7.00
CA ALA A 202 -5.88 -3.94 5.92
C ALA A 202 -5.85 -4.90 4.71
N GLY A 203 -5.65 -6.20 4.98
CA GLY A 203 -5.67 -7.23 3.94
C GLY A 203 -7.06 -7.40 3.31
N TYR A 204 -8.13 -7.27 4.12
CA TYR A 204 -9.50 -7.32 3.60
C TYR A 204 -9.83 -6.11 2.73
N ALA A 205 -9.46 -4.90 3.15
CA ALA A 205 -9.63 -3.65 2.42
C ALA A 205 -8.88 -3.69 1.08
N MET A 206 -7.61 -4.10 1.09
CA MET A 206 -6.81 -4.25 -0.13
C MET A 206 -7.42 -5.27 -1.08
N ARG A 207 -7.81 -6.46 -0.57
CA ARG A 207 -8.46 -7.47 -1.40
C ARG A 207 -9.81 -6.98 -1.95
N ARG A 208 -10.61 -6.27 -1.14
CA ARG A 208 -11.90 -5.69 -1.54
C ARG A 208 -11.71 -4.65 -2.65
N ALA A 209 -10.74 -3.75 -2.50
CA ALA A 209 -10.42 -2.73 -3.49
C ALA A 209 -9.89 -3.34 -4.79
N LEU A 210 -8.93 -4.28 -4.70
CA LEU A 210 -8.37 -4.97 -5.88
C LEU A 210 -9.44 -5.78 -6.62
N ALA A 211 -10.21 -6.60 -5.90
CA ALA A 211 -11.24 -7.42 -6.52
C ALA A 211 -12.31 -6.55 -7.21
N GLY A 212 -12.73 -5.47 -6.54
CA GLY A 212 -13.69 -4.51 -7.07
C GLY A 212 -13.18 -3.79 -8.32
N TRP A 213 -11.97 -3.22 -8.24
CA TRP A 213 -11.38 -2.45 -9.34
C TRP A 213 -11.05 -3.32 -10.54
N PHE A 214 -10.53 -4.54 -10.35
CA PHE A 214 -10.30 -5.49 -11.45
C PHE A 214 -11.57 -6.22 -11.91
N ARG A 215 -12.69 -6.07 -11.19
CA ARG A 215 -13.96 -6.78 -11.42
C ARG A 215 -13.79 -8.31 -11.44
N ALA A 216 -13.04 -8.85 -10.47
CA ALA A 216 -12.77 -10.29 -10.33
C ALA A 216 -12.40 -10.65 -8.88
N ASP A 217 -12.91 -11.76 -8.35
CA ASP A 217 -12.65 -12.22 -6.96
C ASP A 217 -11.44 -13.17 -6.84
N ASP A 218 -10.85 -13.59 -7.96
CA ASP A 218 -9.72 -14.52 -8.05
C ASP A 218 -8.58 -14.00 -8.95
N LEU A 219 -7.40 -14.63 -8.82
CA LEU A 219 -6.18 -14.21 -9.50
C LEU A 219 -6.28 -14.31 -11.03
N GLU A 220 -6.92 -15.34 -11.56
CA GLU A 220 -7.01 -15.57 -13.01
C GLU A 220 -7.98 -14.60 -13.67
N GLY A 221 -9.10 -14.27 -13.00
CA GLY A 221 -10.00 -13.21 -13.41
C GLY A 221 -9.33 -11.84 -13.36
N ILE A 222 -8.52 -11.56 -12.33
CA ILE A 222 -7.73 -10.33 -12.25
C ILE A 222 -6.77 -10.22 -13.43
N LYS A 223 -5.99 -11.27 -13.71
CA LYS A 223 -5.07 -11.31 -14.87
C LYS A 223 -5.81 -11.08 -16.19
N ARG A 224 -6.94 -11.75 -16.38
CA ARG A 224 -7.77 -11.63 -17.59
C ARG A 224 -8.29 -10.21 -17.80
N ASN A 225 -8.69 -9.53 -16.72
CA ASN A 225 -9.32 -8.21 -16.80
C ASN A 225 -8.29 -7.05 -16.77
N ALA A 226 -7.04 -7.31 -16.38
CA ALA A 226 -6.07 -6.27 -16.03
C ALA A 226 -5.87 -5.20 -17.10
N ARG A 227 -5.69 -5.60 -18.36
CA ARG A 227 -5.48 -4.67 -19.49
C ARG A 227 -6.69 -3.78 -19.74
N ALA A 228 -7.87 -4.37 -19.86
CA ALA A 228 -9.10 -3.62 -20.11
C ALA A 228 -9.39 -2.62 -18.99
N ARG A 229 -9.20 -3.01 -17.72
CA ARG A 229 -9.42 -2.14 -16.56
C ARG A 229 -8.40 -1.01 -16.47
N TYR A 230 -7.15 -1.30 -16.81
CA TYR A 230 -6.11 -0.28 -16.94
C TYR A 230 -6.46 0.75 -18.02
N GLU A 231 -6.88 0.32 -19.21
CA GLU A 231 -7.22 1.23 -20.31
C GLU A 231 -8.47 2.05 -19.98
N GLU A 232 -9.51 1.41 -19.42
CA GLU A 232 -10.75 2.07 -18.97
C GLU A 232 -10.47 3.16 -17.93
N HIS A 233 -9.54 2.92 -16.99
CA HIS A 233 -9.18 3.90 -15.96
C HIS A 233 -8.62 5.20 -16.53
N TYR A 234 -7.63 5.11 -17.42
CA TYR A 234 -7.02 6.32 -17.98
C TYR A 234 -7.88 6.99 -19.04
N ALA A 235 -8.68 6.22 -19.79
CA ALA A 235 -9.70 6.77 -20.69
C ALA A 235 -10.71 7.59 -19.90
N TRP A 236 -11.24 7.03 -18.81
CA TRP A 236 -12.20 7.73 -17.94
C TRP A 236 -11.65 9.06 -17.43
N ILE A 237 -10.39 9.10 -16.96
CA ILE A 237 -9.78 10.35 -16.47
C ILE A 237 -9.75 11.40 -17.58
N ARG A 238 -9.27 11.05 -18.78
CA ARG A 238 -9.15 11.98 -19.91
C ARG A 238 -10.50 12.47 -20.42
N GLU A 239 -11.55 11.66 -20.29
CA GLU A 239 -12.91 12.01 -20.71
C GLU A 239 -13.65 12.88 -19.69
N ASN A 240 -13.37 12.70 -18.39
CA ASN A 240 -14.19 13.29 -17.32
C ASN A 240 -13.48 14.41 -16.53
N VAL A 241 -12.17 14.59 -16.70
CA VAL A 241 -11.41 15.66 -16.06
C VAL A 241 -11.16 16.77 -17.09
N PRO A 242 -11.69 18.00 -16.88
CA PRO A 242 -11.37 19.18 -17.68
C PRO A 242 -9.85 19.37 -17.82
N LYS A 243 -9.42 19.74 -19.03
CA LYS A 243 -8.00 19.85 -19.40
C LYS A 243 -7.25 20.85 -18.52
N GLU A 244 -7.93 21.89 -18.05
CA GLU A 244 -7.37 22.97 -17.24
C GLU A 244 -6.93 22.47 -15.86
N ARG A 245 -7.49 21.35 -15.38
CA ARG A 245 -7.11 20.70 -14.13
C ARG A 245 -6.52 19.31 -14.32
N LEU A 246 -6.06 18.97 -15.54
CA LEU A 246 -5.46 17.69 -15.87
C LEU A 246 -4.04 17.86 -16.41
N LEU A 247 -3.06 17.24 -15.75
CA LEU A 247 -1.69 17.13 -16.26
C LEU A 247 -1.37 15.68 -16.61
N GLU A 248 -0.94 15.45 -17.85
CA GLU A 248 -0.25 14.21 -18.26
C GLU A 248 1.24 14.37 -17.93
N TYR A 249 1.72 13.63 -16.94
CA TYR A 249 3.10 13.71 -16.48
C TYR A 249 3.82 12.39 -16.71
N ARG A 250 4.98 12.42 -17.38
CA ARG A 250 5.84 11.24 -17.50
C ARG A 250 6.92 11.28 -16.45
N MET A 251 7.12 10.14 -15.78
CA MET A 251 8.23 9.98 -14.86
C MET A 251 9.55 10.23 -15.59
N GLY A 252 10.26 11.28 -15.18
CA GLY A 252 11.48 11.75 -15.84
C GLY A 252 11.38 13.13 -16.46
N ASP A 253 10.18 13.71 -16.58
CA ASP A 253 9.95 15.05 -17.13
C ASP A 253 10.48 16.19 -16.25
N GLY A 254 11.02 15.88 -15.07
CA GLY A 254 11.61 16.88 -14.18
C GLY A 254 10.57 17.63 -13.35
N TRP A 255 10.93 18.83 -12.90
CA TRP A 255 10.13 19.64 -11.98
C TRP A 255 9.20 20.59 -12.73
N GLU A 256 9.67 21.14 -13.84
CA GLU A 256 9.09 22.25 -14.57
C GLU A 256 7.60 22.04 -14.89
N PRO A 257 7.18 20.96 -15.58
CA PRO A 257 5.77 20.79 -15.93
C PRO A 257 4.88 20.58 -14.70
N LEU A 258 5.41 19.97 -13.63
CA LEU A 258 4.68 19.75 -12.40
C LEU A 258 4.52 21.06 -11.61
N ALA A 259 5.59 21.83 -11.47
CA ALA A 259 5.61 23.09 -10.74
C ALA A 259 4.73 24.15 -11.43
N GLU A 260 4.84 24.28 -12.75
CA GLU A 260 3.99 25.16 -13.56
C GLU A 260 2.52 24.81 -13.40
N PHE A 261 2.17 23.53 -13.60
CA PHE A 261 0.80 23.07 -13.48
C PHE A 261 0.23 23.30 -12.08
N LEU A 262 1.05 23.14 -11.03
CA LEU A 262 0.62 23.36 -9.65
C LEU A 262 0.61 24.84 -9.25
N GLY A 263 1.29 25.72 -10.00
CA GLY A 263 1.40 27.16 -9.72
C GLY A 263 2.38 27.47 -8.59
N VAL A 264 3.47 26.71 -8.51
CA VAL A 264 4.52 26.84 -7.47
C VAL A 264 5.90 26.97 -8.12
N GLU A 265 6.89 27.40 -7.34
CA GLU A 265 8.26 27.54 -7.82
C GLU A 265 8.97 26.18 -7.97
N VAL A 266 9.86 26.09 -8.97
CA VAL A 266 10.74 24.92 -9.15
C VAL A 266 11.79 24.89 -8.04
N PRO A 267 11.96 23.76 -7.32
CA PRO A 267 13.01 23.61 -6.31
C PRO A 267 14.40 23.81 -6.88
N GLN A 268 15.17 24.75 -6.32
CA GLN A 268 16.52 25.07 -6.79
C GLN A 268 17.55 24.06 -6.29
N GLY A 269 18.39 23.53 -7.19
CA GLY A 269 19.53 22.67 -6.84
C GLY A 269 19.17 21.27 -6.30
N VAL A 270 17.90 20.87 -6.36
CA VAL A 270 17.43 19.55 -5.88
C VAL A 270 16.97 18.69 -7.06
N PRO A 271 17.53 17.49 -7.27
CA PRO A 271 17.08 16.61 -8.34
C PRO A 271 15.68 16.07 -8.06
N PHE A 272 14.93 15.75 -9.11
CA PHE A 272 13.63 15.10 -8.97
C PHE A 272 13.78 13.75 -8.25
N PRO A 273 12.94 13.43 -7.24
CA PRO A 273 13.10 12.21 -6.46
C PRO A 273 12.95 10.95 -7.30
N ARG A 274 13.85 9.98 -7.09
CA ARG A 274 13.77 8.64 -7.65
C ARG A 274 13.91 7.62 -6.53
N VAL A 275 12.77 7.22 -5.97
CA VAL A 275 12.66 6.24 -4.88
C VAL A 275 11.77 5.07 -5.33
N ASN A 276 11.77 3.95 -4.62
CA ASN A 276 10.96 2.76 -4.91
C ASN A 276 11.48 1.89 -6.09
N ASP A 277 12.78 1.58 -6.08
CA ASP A 277 13.28 0.42 -6.84
C ASP A 277 12.66 -0.87 -6.28
N LYS A 278 12.40 -1.89 -7.12
CA LYS A 278 11.79 -3.17 -6.73
C LYS A 278 12.55 -3.85 -5.58
N VAL A 279 13.87 -3.66 -5.54
CA VAL A 279 14.75 -4.15 -4.48
C VAL A 279 14.45 -3.45 -3.15
N GLU A 280 14.20 -2.15 -3.18
CA GLU A 280 13.91 -1.32 -2.00
C GLU A 280 12.52 -1.63 -1.41
N HIS A 281 11.51 -1.86 -2.26
CA HIS A 281 10.16 -2.26 -1.82
C HIS A 281 10.16 -3.60 -1.07
N ARG A 282 10.78 -4.65 -1.64
CA ARG A 282 10.87 -5.96 -0.99
C ARG A 282 11.65 -5.92 0.32
N LYS A 283 12.72 -5.12 0.37
CA LYS A 283 13.47 -4.86 1.61
C LYS A 283 12.59 -4.15 2.66
N ARG A 284 11.85 -3.11 2.29
CA ARG A 284 10.97 -2.35 3.18
C ARG A 284 9.84 -3.21 3.77
N THR A 285 9.17 -4.01 2.95
CA THR A 285 8.12 -4.94 3.41
C THR A 285 8.70 -5.95 4.42
N THR A 286 9.87 -6.51 4.14
CA THR A 286 10.55 -7.45 5.02
C THR A 286 11.00 -6.80 6.34
N MET A 287 11.47 -5.55 6.29
CA MET A 287 11.86 -4.77 7.48
C MET A 287 10.68 -4.39 8.36
N ARG A 288 9.57 -3.93 7.77
CA ARG A 288 8.32 -3.66 8.50
C ARG A 288 7.81 -4.91 9.21
N LEU A 289 7.84 -6.06 8.52
CA LEU A 289 7.52 -7.35 9.12
C LEU A 289 8.45 -7.65 10.31
N ASN A 290 9.76 -7.47 10.15
CA ASN A 290 10.73 -7.74 11.22
C ASN A 290 10.65 -6.79 12.42
N TRP A 291 10.27 -5.51 12.22
CA TRP A 291 10.02 -4.55 13.30
C TRP A 291 8.69 -4.82 14.02
N LEU A 292 7.66 -5.21 13.28
CA LEU A 292 6.39 -5.61 13.86
C LEU A 292 6.55 -6.89 14.69
N LEU A 293 7.32 -7.89 14.23
CA LEU A 293 7.45 -9.22 14.86
C LEU A 293 7.73 -9.24 16.38
N PRO A 294 8.61 -8.40 16.96
CA PRO A 294 8.76 -8.31 18.41
C PRO A 294 7.55 -7.66 19.11
N GLN A 295 6.88 -6.70 18.49
CA GLN A 295 5.64 -6.08 18.98
C GLN A 295 4.49 -7.10 19.00
N LEU A 296 4.40 -7.94 17.96
CA LEU A 296 3.50 -9.09 17.89
C LEU A 296 3.72 -10.06 19.04
N LYS A 297 4.98 -10.47 19.26
CA LYS A 297 5.32 -11.43 20.32
C LYS A 297 4.82 -10.96 21.67
N ARG A 298 4.95 -9.66 21.96
CA ARG A 298 4.45 -9.05 23.20
C ARG A 298 2.93 -9.13 23.30
N ARG A 299 2.19 -8.80 22.23
CA ARG A 299 0.71 -8.86 22.21
C ARG A 299 0.19 -10.30 22.33
N VAL A 300 0.82 -11.27 21.66
CA VAL A 300 0.47 -12.69 21.76
C VAL A 300 0.77 -13.26 23.16
N LEU A 301 1.93 -12.93 23.75
CA LEU A 301 2.27 -13.35 25.11
C LEU A 301 1.27 -12.79 26.13
N VAL A 302 0.88 -11.52 26.02
CA VAL A 302 -0.12 -10.91 26.90
C VAL A 302 -1.52 -11.49 26.65
N GLY A 303 -1.91 -11.68 25.39
CA GLY A 303 -3.21 -12.23 25.00
C GLY A 303 -3.40 -13.71 25.36
N LEU A 304 -2.33 -14.50 25.49
CA LEU A 304 -2.37 -15.87 26.00
C LEU A 304 -2.24 -15.95 27.53
N ALA A 305 -1.52 -15.01 28.15
CA ALA A 305 -1.34 -14.97 29.60
C ALA A 305 -2.64 -14.62 30.33
N VAL A 306 -3.45 -13.69 29.80
CA VAL A 306 -4.70 -13.26 30.47
C VAL A 306 -5.73 -14.40 30.59
N PRO A 307 -6.08 -15.16 29.54
CA PRO A 307 -6.96 -16.31 29.67
C PRO A 307 -6.38 -17.42 30.56
N ALA A 308 -5.06 -17.67 30.47
CA ALA A 308 -4.41 -18.69 31.29
C ALA A 308 -4.43 -18.33 32.78
N VAL A 309 -4.24 -17.05 33.13
CA VAL A 309 -4.38 -16.55 34.51
C VAL A 309 -5.82 -16.60 34.99
N VAL A 310 -6.79 -16.23 34.13
CA VAL A 310 -8.22 -16.36 34.46
C VAL A 310 -8.59 -17.81 34.72
N VAL A 311 -8.16 -18.76 33.89
CA VAL A 311 -8.40 -20.21 34.10
C VAL A 311 -7.70 -20.71 35.37
N ALA A 312 -6.45 -20.31 35.61
CA ALA A 312 -5.69 -20.70 36.79
C ALA A 312 -6.27 -20.16 38.11
N ILE A 313 -6.94 -19.00 38.08
CA ILE A 313 -7.62 -18.41 39.24
C ILE A 313 -9.05 -18.97 39.39
N SER A 314 -9.74 -19.22 38.29
CA SER A 314 -11.13 -19.70 38.28
C SER A 314 -11.26 -21.14 38.77
N ILE A 315 -10.31 -22.02 38.45
CA ILE A 315 -10.37 -23.44 38.85
C ILE A 315 -10.31 -23.62 40.38
N PRO A 316 -9.39 -22.97 41.13
CA PRO A 316 -9.39 -23.00 42.58
C PRO A 316 -10.65 -22.38 43.19
N LEU A 317 -11.15 -21.26 42.66
CA LEU A 317 -12.38 -20.60 43.14
C LEU A 317 -13.60 -21.51 42.97
N LEU A 318 -13.75 -22.15 41.80
CA LEU A 318 -14.87 -23.07 41.54
C LEU A 318 -14.85 -24.28 42.49
N ARG A 319 -13.66 -24.77 42.88
CA ARG A 319 -13.50 -25.83 43.90
C ARG A 319 -13.87 -25.36 45.30
N VAL A 320 -13.53 -24.13 45.67
CA VAL A 320 -13.93 -23.54 46.97
C VAL A 320 -15.45 -23.40 47.08
N PHE A 321 -16.14 -23.17 45.97
CA PHE A 321 -17.61 -23.05 45.91
C PHE A 321 -18.34 -24.34 45.52
N GLY A 322 -17.65 -25.47 45.35
CA GLY A 322 -18.26 -26.78 45.07
C GLY A 322 -18.96 -26.90 43.71
N LEU A 323 -18.58 -26.05 42.75
CA LEU A 323 -19.18 -26.02 41.41
C LEU A 323 -18.44 -26.91 40.39
N VAL A 324 -17.23 -27.37 40.73
CA VAL A 324 -16.40 -28.32 39.95
C VAL A 324 -15.57 -29.19 40.89
#